data_AF-A0A7W7D719-F1
#
_entry.id   AF-A0A7W7D719-F1
#
_cell.length_a   1.000
_cell.length_b   1.000
_cell.length_c   1.000
_cell.angle_alpha   90.00
_cell.angle_beta   90.00
_cell.angle_gamma   90.00
#
_symmetry.space_group_name_H-M   'P 1'
#
loop_
_entity.id
_entity.type
_entity.pdbx_description
1 polymer ?
#
loop_
_entity_poly.entity_id
_entity_poly.type
_entity_poly.pdbx_seq_one_letter_code
_entity_poly.pdbx_strand_id
1 'polypeptide(L)'
;MLRRSAILFAGLFLAGAGAIATTAPAQARTLATADIVMSPLSLGDYCAAKVYSNSMIGFYQGNLSCYQRGTSGNLVYVGSGNPWQACEFFTRSVVTAYRQGVSQSLICTYVQ
;
A
#
# COMPACT_ATOMS: atom_id res chain seq x y z
N MET A 1 -59.54 17.51 -10.94
CA MET A 1 -58.05 17.44 -10.99
C MET A 1 -57.69 15.94 -10.97
N LEU A 2 -57.47 15.30 -12.13
CA LEU A 2 -56.13 14.96 -12.70
C LEU A 2 -55.17 14.41 -11.62
N ARG A 3 -54.61 13.20 -11.65
CA ARG A 3 -54.25 12.29 -12.76
C ARG A 3 -54.28 10.82 -12.30
N ARG A 4 -54.97 9.96 -13.07
CA ARG A 4 -54.80 8.51 -13.10
C ARG A 4 -53.75 8.17 -14.14
N SER A 5 -52.67 7.48 -13.78
CA SER A 5 -51.77 6.86 -14.76
C SER A 5 -51.04 5.67 -14.14
N ALA A 6 -51.70 4.53 -14.07
CA ALA A 6 -51.05 3.23 -13.90
C ALA A 6 -51.17 2.51 -15.24
N ILE A 7 -50.06 2.45 -15.98
CA ILE A 7 -49.96 1.75 -17.25
C ILE A 7 -49.78 0.27 -16.94
N LEU A 8 -50.82 -0.51 -17.24
CA LEU A 8 -50.79 -1.95 -17.39
C LEU A 8 -50.15 -2.29 -18.74
N PHE A 9 -49.04 -3.01 -18.73
CA PHE A 9 -48.72 -3.93 -19.82
C PHE A 9 -48.34 -5.28 -19.26
N ALA A 10 -49.27 -6.20 -19.43
CA ALA A 10 -49.07 -7.63 -19.29
C ALA A 10 -48.35 -8.15 -20.54
N GLY A 11 -47.36 -9.01 -20.33
CA GLY A 11 -46.73 -9.82 -21.37
C GLY A 11 -46.41 -11.20 -20.79
N LEU A 12 -47.29 -12.16 -21.14
CA LEU A 12 -47.28 -13.58 -20.78
C LEU A 12 -45.92 -14.26 -21.07
N PHE A 13 -45.33 -14.94 -20.08
CA PHE A 13 -45.34 -16.40 -19.83
C PHE A 13 -44.57 -17.28 -20.84
N LEU A 14 -43.63 -18.08 -20.31
CA LEU A 14 -43.44 -19.55 -20.41
C LEU A 14 -41.94 -19.88 -20.32
N ALA A 15 -41.46 -20.40 -19.18
CA ALA A 15 -41.46 -21.82 -18.79
C ALA A 15 -40.06 -22.42 -18.95
N GLY A 16 -39.42 -22.74 -17.82
CA GLY A 16 -38.11 -23.36 -17.74
C GLY A 16 -37.76 -23.62 -16.29
N ALA A 17 -38.36 -24.67 -15.73
CA ALA A 17 -38.09 -25.15 -14.39
C ALA A 17 -36.64 -25.67 -14.28
N GLY A 18 -36.05 -25.47 -13.10
CA GLY A 18 -34.99 -26.35 -12.61
C GLY A 18 -33.56 -25.91 -12.88
N ALA A 19 -33.08 -24.95 -12.11
CA ALA A 19 -31.74 -25.04 -11.55
C ALA A 19 -31.70 -24.14 -10.31
N ILE A 20 -31.73 -24.77 -9.15
CA ILE A 20 -31.28 -24.15 -7.91
C ILE A 20 -29.77 -23.98 -8.14
N ALA A 21 -29.39 -22.87 -8.78
CA ALA A 21 -28.00 -22.50 -8.88
C ALA A 21 -27.60 -22.20 -7.44
N THR A 22 -26.99 -23.19 -6.79
CA THR A 22 -26.20 -22.98 -5.59
C THR A 22 -25.18 -21.92 -5.98
N THR A 23 -25.47 -20.67 -5.62
CA THR A 23 -24.50 -19.60 -5.63
C THR A 23 -23.49 -19.98 -4.58
N ALA A 24 -22.56 -20.86 -4.95
CA ALA A 24 -21.35 -21.06 -4.20
C ALA A 24 -20.78 -19.65 -3.99
N PRO A 25 -20.47 -19.24 -2.75
CA PRO A 25 -19.74 -18.01 -2.57
C PRO A 25 -18.43 -18.24 -3.31
N ALA A 26 -18.24 -17.55 -4.43
CA ALA A 26 -16.92 -17.34 -4.98
C ALA A 26 -16.18 -16.57 -3.88
N GLN A 27 -15.54 -17.31 -2.97
CA GLN A 27 -14.60 -16.79 -2.02
C GLN A 27 -13.43 -16.32 -2.86
N ALA A 28 -13.55 -15.11 -3.43
CA ALA A 28 -12.41 -14.35 -3.84
C ALA A 28 -11.54 -14.25 -2.58
N ARG A 29 -10.51 -15.10 -2.51
CA ARG A 29 -9.39 -14.90 -1.60
C ARG A 29 -8.75 -13.59 -2.04
N THR A 30 -9.30 -12.47 -1.58
CA THR A 30 -8.57 -11.21 -1.56
C THR A 30 -7.34 -11.48 -0.71
N LEU A 31 -6.17 -11.46 -1.33
CA LEU A 31 -4.90 -11.46 -0.60
C LEU A 31 -4.98 -10.32 0.41
N ALA A 32 -4.92 -10.66 1.70
CA ALA A 32 -4.94 -9.65 2.74
C ALA A 32 -3.66 -8.82 2.59
N THR A 33 -3.82 -7.52 2.37
CA THR A 33 -2.71 -6.59 2.31
C THR A 33 -2.60 -5.84 3.62
N ALA A 34 -1.38 -5.66 4.11
CA ALA A 34 -1.09 -4.83 5.26
C ALA A 34 -0.05 -3.76 4.91
N ASP A 35 -0.11 -2.64 5.63
CA ASP A 35 0.79 -1.50 5.47
C ASP A 35 1.74 -1.42 6.66
N ILE A 36 3.04 -1.24 6.40
CA ILE A 36 4.04 -0.84 7.39
C ILE A 36 4.46 0.59 7.08
N VAL A 37 4.43 1.46 8.10
CA VAL A 37 4.87 2.85 8.00
C VAL A 37 6.27 2.96 8.59
N MET A 38 7.24 3.36 7.78
CA MET A 38 8.63 3.54 8.20
C MET A 38 8.91 5.03 8.37
N SER A 39 9.17 5.40 9.61
CA SER A 39 9.58 6.76 9.97
C SER A 39 10.98 7.08 9.41
N PRO A 40 11.36 8.37 9.33
CA PRO A 40 12.69 8.73 8.89
C PRO A 40 13.84 8.14 9.72
N LEU A 41 13.60 7.92 11.01
CA LEU A 41 14.57 7.27 11.89
C LEU A 41 14.72 5.78 11.55
N SER A 42 13.61 5.06 11.35
CA SER A 42 13.64 3.66 10.93
C SER A 42 14.34 3.50 9.58
N LEU A 43 14.07 4.38 8.62
CA LEU A 43 14.79 4.40 7.34
C LEU A 43 16.29 4.64 7.50
N GLY A 44 16.70 5.30 8.59
CA GLY A 44 18.10 5.44 8.99
C GLY A 44 18.80 4.09 9.16
N ASP A 45 18.13 3.07 9.71
CA ASP A 45 18.71 1.73 9.90
C ASP A 45 19.03 1.05 8.56
N TYR A 46 18.12 1.17 7.58
CA TYR A 46 18.39 0.69 6.22
C TYR A 46 19.53 1.46 5.57
N CYS A 47 19.54 2.79 5.70
CA CYS A 47 20.61 3.64 5.18
C CYS A 47 21.97 3.27 5.79
N ALA A 48 22.02 3.01 7.10
CA ALA A 48 23.21 2.54 7.80
C ALA A 48 23.68 1.19 7.25
N ALA A 49 22.75 0.25 7.05
CA ALA A 49 23.07 -1.10 6.60
C ALA A 49 23.47 -1.19 5.12
N LYS A 50 22.95 -0.32 4.25
CA LYS A 50 23.01 -0.49 2.78
C LYS A 50 23.66 0.65 2.00
N VAL A 51 23.73 1.85 2.58
CA VAL A 51 24.23 3.04 1.87
C VAL A 51 25.51 3.56 2.52
N TYR A 52 25.44 3.93 3.79
CA TYR A 52 26.59 4.46 4.52
C TYR A 52 26.44 4.21 6.02
N SER A 53 27.42 3.55 6.63
CA SER A 53 27.33 2.97 7.98
C SER A 53 26.96 3.95 9.10
N ASN A 54 27.31 5.24 8.95
CA ASN A 54 26.99 6.25 9.96
C ASN A 54 25.73 7.06 9.62
N SER A 55 24.95 6.62 8.63
CA SER A 55 23.63 7.19 8.37
C SER A 55 22.73 6.98 9.58
N MET A 56 21.91 7.97 9.88
CA MET A 56 21.02 7.96 11.05
C MET A 56 19.57 8.25 10.66
N ILE A 57 19.37 8.86 9.48
CA ILE A 57 18.07 9.33 9.03
C ILE A 57 17.94 9.06 7.53
N GLY A 58 16.80 8.52 7.13
CA GLY A 58 16.40 8.43 5.73
C GLY A 58 15.11 9.21 5.49
N PHE A 59 15.06 10.06 4.46
CA PHE A 59 13.83 10.75 4.07
C PHE A 59 13.34 10.22 2.73
N TYR A 60 12.03 9.94 2.64
CA TYR A 60 11.40 9.54 1.40
C TYR A 60 10.55 10.68 0.83
N GLN A 61 11.11 11.40 -0.15
CA GLN A 61 10.48 12.50 -0.89
C GLN A 61 10.29 12.11 -2.36
N GLY A 62 9.57 11.01 -2.59
CA GLY A 62 9.54 10.33 -3.90
C GLY A 62 10.82 9.54 -4.21
N ASN A 63 11.95 9.90 -3.59
CA ASN A 63 13.21 9.15 -3.58
C ASN A 63 13.72 9.02 -2.15
N LEU A 64 14.41 7.90 -1.83
CA LEU A 64 14.99 7.66 -0.52
C LEU A 64 16.39 8.29 -0.43
N SER A 65 16.54 9.30 0.42
CA SER A 65 17.81 10.01 0.67
C SER A 65 18.30 9.74 2.08
N CYS A 66 19.59 9.42 2.23
CA CYS A 66 20.23 9.04 3.48
C CYS A 66 21.12 10.17 4.01
N TYR A 67 21.05 10.40 5.32
CA TYR A 67 21.76 11.48 6.00
C TYR A 67 22.46 10.97 7.25
N GLN A 68 23.62 11.56 7.53
CA GLN A 68 24.33 11.43 8.80
C GLN A 68 24.27 12.76 9.58
N ARG A 69 24.59 12.71 10.87
CA ARG A 69 24.80 13.90 11.68
C ARG A 69 26.20 14.48 11.42
N GLY A 70 26.25 15.72 10.97
CA GLY A 70 27.47 16.50 10.81
C GLY A 70 27.98 17.08 12.13
N THR A 71 29.20 17.63 12.10
CA THR A 71 29.90 18.16 13.27
C THR A 71 29.16 19.30 13.98
N SER A 72 28.38 20.10 13.23
CA SER A 72 27.58 21.21 13.77
C SER A 72 26.14 20.81 14.10
N GLY A 73 25.83 19.50 14.13
CA GLY A 73 24.47 18.99 14.35
C GLY A 73 23.55 19.09 13.13
N ASN A 74 24.04 19.59 12.00
CA ASN A 74 23.33 19.60 10.73
C ASN A 74 23.24 18.19 10.11
N LEU A 75 22.24 17.97 9.26
CA LEU A 75 22.18 16.76 8.45
C LEU A 75 23.07 16.90 7.21
N VAL A 76 23.90 15.90 6.97
CA VAL A 76 24.78 15.81 5.81
C VAL A 76 24.32 14.64 4.96
N TYR A 77 23.99 14.91 3.70
CA TYR A 77 23.62 13.88 2.73
C TYR A 77 24.82 12.96 2.47
N VAL A 78 24.59 11.65 2.49
CA VAL A 78 25.65 10.63 2.31
C VAL A 78 25.34 9.64 1.19
N GLY A 79 24.13 9.66 0.64
CA GLY A 79 23.76 8.81 -0.49
C GLY A 79 22.26 8.63 -0.60
N SER A 80 21.84 7.88 -1.61
CA SER A 80 20.45 7.50 -1.83
C SER A 80 20.28 5.99 -1.71
N GLY A 81 19.08 5.59 -1.32
CA GLY A 81 18.66 4.21 -1.24
C GLY A 81 17.56 3.90 -2.25
N ASN A 82 17.24 2.61 -2.38
CA ASN A 82 16.09 2.18 -3.16
C ASN A 82 14.89 1.94 -2.21
N PRO A 83 13.74 2.61 -2.40
CA PRO A 83 12.58 2.47 -1.51
C PRO A 83 12.00 1.05 -1.51
N TRP A 84 12.03 0.33 -2.64
CA TRP A 84 11.58 -1.06 -2.70
C TRP A 84 12.48 -1.97 -1.85
N GLN A 85 13.80 -1.82 -1.97
CA GLN A 85 14.75 -2.58 -1.14
C GLN A 85 14.67 -2.19 0.34
N ALA A 86 14.33 -0.94 0.64
CA ALA A 86 14.06 -0.53 2.01
C ALA A 86 12.82 -1.25 2.55
N CYS A 87 11.73 -1.36 1.78
CA CYS A 87 10.58 -2.17 2.18
C CYS A 87 10.97 -3.63 2.47
N GLU A 88 11.73 -4.27 1.58
CA GLU A 88 12.20 -5.65 1.74
C GLU A 88 13.19 -5.83 2.91
N PHE A 89 13.82 -4.76 3.38
CA PHE A 89 14.71 -4.83 4.54
C PHE A 89 13.95 -4.98 5.86
N PHE A 90 12.77 -4.38 5.98
CA PHE A 90 11.98 -4.39 7.23
C PHE A 90 10.90 -5.47 7.30
N THR A 91 10.63 -6.17 6.19
CA THR A 91 9.68 -7.30 6.18
C THR A 91 10.22 -8.49 5.42
N ARG A 92 9.74 -9.68 5.78
CA ARG A 92 9.97 -10.92 5.01
C ARG A 92 8.83 -11.23 4.03
N SER A 93 7.73 -10.49 4.13
CA SER A 93 6.58 -10.64 3.23
C SER A 93 6.86 -10.03 1.86
N VAL A 94 6.15 -10.50 0.84
CA VAL A 94 6.28 -9.97 -0.51
C VAL A 94 5.71 -8.55 -0.54
N VAL A 95 6.58 -7.58 -0.83
CA VAL A 95 6.21 -6.18 -1.06
C VAL A 95 5.45 -6.10 -2.38
N THR A 96 4.33 -5.41 -2.38
CA THR A 96 3.50 -5.21 -3.59
C THR A 96 3.44 -3.78 -4.04
N ALA A 97 3.60 -2.83 -3.11
CA ALA A 97 3.63 -1.41 -3.41
C ALA A 97 4.37 -0.64 -2.32
N TYR A 98 4.77 0.58 -2.66
CA TYR A 98 5.19 1.58 -1.70
C TYR A 98 4.68 2.96 -2.07
N ARG A 99 4.52 3.83 -1.07
CA ARG A 99 4.09 5.22 -1.27
C ARG A 99 4.65 6.12 -0.18
N GLN A 100 4.59 7.43 -0.42
CA GLN A 100 5.02 8.41 0.55
C GLN A 100 3.91 8.66 1.57
N GLY A 101 4.26 8.59 2.86
CA GLY A 101 3.39 8.96 3.96
C GLY A 101 3.65 10.36 4.45
N VAL A 102 2.91 10.76 5.49
CA VAL A 102 3.14 12.03 6.18
C VAL A 102 4.55 12.08 6.79
N SER A 103 5.09 13.28 6.97
CA SER A 103 6.40 13.48 7.61
C SER A 103 7.56 12.73 6.94
N GLN A 104 7.51 12.59 5.61
CA GLN A 104 8.56 11.94 4.81
C GLN A 104 8.77 10.46 5.13
N SER A 105 7.73 9.80 5.65
CA SER A 105 7.72 8.36 5.88
C SER A 105 7.56 7.59 4.57
N LEU A 106 8.08 6.37 4.55
CA LEU A 106 7.85 5.41 3.48
C LEU A 106 6.83 4.39 3.97
N ILE A 107 5.71 4.25 3.26
CA ILE A 107 4.68 3.26 3.53
C ILE A 107 4.87 2.11 2.55
N CYS A 108 5.04 0.89 3.06
CA CYS A 108 5.15 -0.32 2.26
C CYS A 108 3.92 -1.19 2.45
N THR A 109 3.33 -1.61 1.34
CA THR A 109 2.22 -2.55 1.30
C THR A 109 2.77 -3.94 0.96
N TYR A 110 2.32 -4.95 1.69
CA TYR A 110 2.73 -6.33 1.49
C TYR A 110 1.52 -7.26 1.57
N VAL A 111 1.64 -8.44 0.95
CA VAL A 111 0.67 -9.52 1.12
C VAL A 111 1.00 -10.33 2.36
N GLN A 112 -0.05 -10.67 3.12
CA GLN A 112 0.02 -11.53 4.30
C GLN A 112 -0.22 -13.00 3.95
#